data_AF-A0A3B9BME4-F1
#
_entry.id   AF-A0A3B9BME4-F1
#
_cell.length_a   1.000
_cell.length_b   1.000
_cell.length_c   1.000
_cell.angle_alpha   90.00
_cell.angle_beta   90.00
_cell.angle_gamma   90.00
#
_symmetry.space_group_name_H-M   'P 1'
#
loop_
_entity.id
_entity.type
_entity.pdbx_description
1 polymer ?
#
loop_
_entity_poly.entity_id
_entity_poly.type
_entity_poly.pdbx_seq_one_letter_code
_entity_poly.pdbx_strand_id
1 'polypeptide(L)'
;MDNTPHFSEHAGNSGERYIARRPAAAPPSRKGPRVNDFIDVPEVRLIDAEGKQVGVVSIDEALSAAKAAGLDLVEVSPNVDPPVCKILDYGRFKYQAQKKANEARKKQKTVDIKEIKMRPNIDVHDYDVKMRAMNRFFEAGDKVKVT
;
A
#
# COMPACT_ATOMS: atom_id res chain seq x y z
N MET A 1 -68.08 2.10 -10.80
CA MET A 1 -67.95 0.74 -10.25
C MET A 1 -66.51 0.59 -9.78
N ASP A 2 -66.05 1.41 -8.85
CA ASP A 2 -66.37 1.37 -7.41
C ASP A 2 -65.97 0.02 -6.80
N ASN A 3 -64.86 -0.02 -6.08
CA ASN A 3 -64.84 -0.20 -4.62
C ASN A 3 -63.41 -0.41 -4.09
N THR A 4 -62.90 0.56 -3.35
CA THR A 4 -62.15 0.32 -2.09
C THR A 4 -63.19 0.00 -0.99
N PRO A 5 -62.86 -0.42 0.25
CA PRO A 5 -61.65 -1.04 0.85
C PRO A 5 -61.99 -2.25 1.78
N HIS A 6 -61.01 -2.98 2.35
CA HIS A 6 -61.05 -3.31 3.80
C HIS A 6 -59.71 -3.83 4.35
N PHE A 7 -59.48 -3.41 5.59
CA PHE A 7 -58.36 -3.60 6.51
C PHE A 7 -58.15 -5.05 6.97
N SER A 8 -56.90 -5.41 7.28
CA SER A 8 -56.58 -6.10 8.54
C SER A 8 -55.10 -5.94 8.91
N GLU A 9 -54.86 -5.10 9.91
CA GLU A 9 -53.66 -5.05 10.75
C GLU A 9 -53.45 -6.40 11.46
N HIS A 10 -52.23 -6.95 11.41
CA HIS A 10 -51.72 -7.78 12.49
C HIS A 10 -50.26 -7.40 12.80
N ALA A 11 -50.09 -6.91 14.02
CA ALA A 11 -48.85 -6.45 14.59
C ALA A 11 -47.94 -7.60 15.04
N GLY A 12 -46.63 -7.38 14.90
CA GLY A 12 -45.61 -7.85 15.83
C GLY A 12 -45.06 -9.27 15.63
N ASN A 13 -43.79 -9.36 15.19
CA ASN A 13 -42.87 -10.22 15.93
C ASN A 13 -41.44 -9.64 15.95
N SER A 14 -40.96 -9.45 17.17
CA SER A 14 -39.61 -9.18 17.65
C SER A 14 -38.43 -9.31 16.67
N GLY A 15 -37.81 -8.19 16.34
CA GLY A 15 -36.55 -7.80 16.99
C GLY A 15 -35.37 -8.79 17.05
N GLU A 16 -35.18 -9.71 16.12
CA GLU A 16 -33.87 -10.35 15.96
C GLU A 16 -32.97 -9.49 15.07
N ARG A 17 -32.26 -8.57 15.72
CA ARG A 17 -31.09 -7.93 15.13
C ARG A 17 -30.07 -9.02 14.83
N TYR A 18 -30.08 -9.53 13.60
CA TYR A 18 -28.94 -10.22 13.03
C TYR A 18 -27.76 -9.24 13.08
N ILE A 19 -26.98 -9.32 14.16
CA ILE A 19 -25.65 -8.73 14.21
C ILE A 19 -24.84 -9.46 13.16
N ALA A 20 -24.79 -8.92 11.95
CA ALA A 20 -23.85 -9.36 10.93
C ALA A 20 -22.47 -9.40 11.59
N ARG A 21 -21.95 -10.60 11.85
CA ARG A 21 -20.60 -10.76 12.39
C ARG A 21 -19.69 -10.02 11.43
N ARG A 22 -19.00 -8.99 11.95
CA ARG A 22 -17.98 -8.27 11.19
C ARG A 22 -17.10 -9.35 10.54
N PRO A 23 -16.95 -9.37 9.19
CA PRO A 23 -16.18 -10.41 8.54
C PRO A 23 -14.83 -10.46 9.23
N ALA A 24 -14.44 -11.66 9.70
CA ALA A 24 -13.15 -11.86 10.35
C ALA A 24 -12.11 -11.21 9.45
N ALA A 25 -11.32 -10.28 10.00
CA ALA A 25 -10.28 -9.62 9.23
C ALA A 25 -9.48 -10.71 8.51
N ALA A 26 -9.45 -10.66 7.18
CA ALA A 26 -8.76 -11.67 6.38
C ALA A 26 -7.35 -11.87 6.97
N PRO A 27 -6.86 -13.12 7.09
CA PRO A 27 -5.53 -13.36 7.61
C PRO A 27 -4.56 -12.44 6.85
N PRO A 28 -3.61 -11.80 7.55
CA PRO A 28 -2.75 -10.80 6.92
C PRO A 28 -2.10 -11.42 5.69
N SER A 29 -2.41 -10.90 4.50
CA SER A 29 -1.73 -11.35 3.30
C SER A 29 -0.24 -11.14 3.52
N ARG A 30 0.57 -12.17 3.27
CA ARG A 30 2.03 -12.04 3.33
C ARG A 30 2.43 -11.02 2.28
N LYS A 31 2.55 -9.76 2.70
CA LYS A 31 2.99 -8.64 1.85
C LYS A 31 4.49 -8.80 1.65
N GLY A 32 4.88 -9.45 0.56
CA GLY A 32 6.28 -9.60 0.18
C GLY A 32 6.46 -10.62 -0.96
N PRO A 33 7.64 -10.60 -1.60
CA PRO A 33 8.00 -11.63 -2.56
C PRO A 33 7.98 -13.02 -1.91
N ARG A 34 7.57 -14.03 -2.66
CA ARG A 34 7.65 -15.44 -2.23
C ARG A 34 9.11 -15.87 -2.21
N VAL A 35 9.46 -16.73 -1.26
CA VAL A 35 10.85 -17.17 -1.06
C VAL A 35 10.90 -18.67 -0.85
N ASN A 36 11.94 -19.32 -1.38
CA ASN A 36 12.22 -20.75 -1.22
C ASN A 36 10.95 -21.60 -1.44
N ASP A 37 10.57 -22.38 -0.43
CA ASP A 37 9.44 -23.32 -0.47
C ASP A 37 8.06 -22.65 -0.60
N PHE A 38 7.97 -21.31 -0.58
CA PHE A 38 6.73 -20.59 -0.85
C PHE A 38 6.48 -20.34 -2.36
N ILE A 39 7.38 -20.80 -3.22
CA ILE A 39 7.28 -20.68 -4.67
C ILE A 39 6.70 -22.00 -5.20
N ASP A 40 5.39 -22.02 -5.43
CA ASP A 40 4.63 -23.25 -5.78
C ASP A 40 4.51 -23.52 -7.29
N VAL A 41 5.37 -22.93 -8.12
CA VAL A 41 5.32 -23.08 -9.58
C VAL A 41 6.30 -24.15 -10.08
N PRO A 42 5.99 -24.88 -11.16
CA PRO A 42 6.86 -25.96 -11.65
C PRO A 42 8.15 -25.44 -12.31
N GLU A 43 8.05 -24.33 -13.03
CA GLU A 43 9.16 -23.72 -13.78
C GLU A 43 9.32 -22.25 -13.41
N VAL A 44 10.58 -21.82 -13.38
CA VAL A 44 10.96 -20.44 -13.04
C VAL A 44 12.04 -19.95 -14.00
N ARG A 45 12.02 -18.65 -14.30
CA ARG A 45 13.15 -17.99 -14.95
C ARG A 45 14.18 -17.61 -13.89
N LEU A 46 15.31 -18.31 -13.86
CA LEU A 46 16.35 -18.18 -12.85
C LEU A 46 17.41 -17.14 -13.21
N ILE A 47 17.72 -16.29 -12.24
CA ILE A 47 18.88 -15.39 -12.21
C ILE A 47 19.78 -15.84 -11.05
N ASP A 48 21.06 -16.07 -11.32
CA ASP A 48 22.02 -16.49 -10.29
C ASP A 48 22.40 -15.33 -9.33
N ALA A 49 23.27 -15.63 -8.37
CA ALA A 49 23.72 -14.68 -7.35
C ALA A 49 24.57 -13.54 -7.96
N GLU A 50 25.30 -13.84 -9.03
CA GLU A 50 26.15 -12.93 -9.79
C GLU A 50 25.33 -12.03 -10.74
N GLY A 51 24.04 -12.33 -10.93
CA GLY A 51 23.14 -11.59 -11.80
C GLY A 51 23.12 -12.08 -13.25
N LYS A 52 23.74 -13.22 -13.56
CA LYS A 52 23.65 -13.90 -14.85
C LYS A 52 22.29 -14.54 -15.00
N GLN A 53 21.76 -14.48 -16.21
CA GLN A 53 20.54 -15.21 -16.57
C GLN A 53 20.90 -16.66 -16.87
N VAL A 54 20.35 -17.59 -16.07
CA VAL A 54 20.52 -19.04 -16.29
C VAL A 54 19.51 -19.53 -17.33
N GLY A 55 18.31 -18.96 -17.33
CA GLY A 55 17.23 -19.32 -18.26
C GLY A 55 16.00 -19.84 -17.52
N VAL A 56 15.16 -20.61 -18.21
CA VAL A 56 14.02 -21.31 -17.59
C VAL A 56 14.51 -22.65 -17.06
N VAL A 57 14.27 -22.90 -15.78
CA VAL A 57 14.67 -24.11 -15.07
C VAL A 57 13.52 -24.60 -14.18
N SER A 58 13.60 -25.84 -13.73
CA SER A 58 12.64 -26.35 -12.74
C SER A 58 12.83 -25.67 -11.38
N ILE A 59 11.77 -25.65 -10.57
CA ILE A 59 11.85 -25.12 -9.20
C ILE A 59 12.87 -25.87 -8.33
N ASP A 60 12.99 -27.20 -8.49
CA ASP A 60 13.96 -28.03 -7.77
C ASP A 60 15.41 -27.67 -8.10
N GLU A 61 15.71 -27.42 -9.39
CA GLU A 61 17.03 -26.96 -9.82
C GLU A 61 17.35 -25.57 -9.26
N ALA A 62 16.37 -24.67 -9.28
CA ALA A 62 16.52 -23.32 -8.72
C ALA A 62 16.76 -23.34 -7.20
N LEU A 63 16.01 -24.17 -6.46
CA LEU A 63 16.19 -24.35 -5.02
C LEU A 63 17.55 -25.00 -4.70
N SER A 64 17.98 -25.97 -5.50
CA SER A 64 19.29 -26.62 -5.35
C SER A 64 20.43 -25.64 -5.61
N ALA A 65 20.31 -24.79 -6.64
CA ALA A 65 21.30 -23.75 -6.93
C ALA A 65 21.38 -22.71 -5.80
N ALA A 66 20.24 -22.29 -5.25
CA ALA A 66 20.20 -21.38 -4.09
C ALA A 66 20.88 -22.00 -2.86
N LYS A 67 20.57 -23.26 -2.55
CA LYS A 67 21.20 -24.02 -1.45
C LYS A 67 22.72 -24.18 -1.65
N ALA A 68 23.17 -24.47 -2.87
CA ALA A 68 24.59 -24.59 -3.18
C ALA A 68 25.35 -23.27 -3.00
N ALA A 69 24.70 -22.14 -3.28
CA ALA A 69 25.25 -20.80 -3.03
C ALA A 69 25.13 -20.35 -1.56
N GLY A 70 24.40 -21.06 -0.71
CA GLY A 70 24.11 -20.65 0.67
C GLY A 70 23.22 -19.40 0.76
N LEU A 71 22.38 -19.16 -0.26
CA LEU A 71 21.50 -18.00 -0.41
C LEU A 71 20.03 -18.45 -0.53
N ASP A 72 19.11 -17.50 -0.61
CA ASP A 72 17.68 -17.77 -0.79
C ASP A 72 17.26 -17.63 -2.26
N LEU A 73 16.30 -18.45 -2.68
CA LEU A 73 15.58 -18.25 -3.92
C LEU A 73 14.43 -17.26 -3.67
N VAL A 74 14.46 -16.09 -4.31
CA VAL A 74 13.45 -15.04 -4.12
C VAL A 74 12.71 -14.76 -5.42
N GLU A 75 11.39 -14.84 -5.40
CA GLU A 75 10.52 -14.46 -6.51
C GLU A 75 10.46 -12.93 -6.62
N VAL A 76 11.10 -12.37 -7.65
CA VAL A 76 11.22 -10.91 -7.83
C VAL A 76 10.06 -10.37 -8.67
N SER A 77 9.56 -11.17 -9.61
CA SER A 77 8.45 -10.78 -10.49
C SER A 77 7.48 -11.96 -10.70
N PRO A 78 6.32 -11.94 -10.02
CA PRO A 78 5.27 -12.94 -10.21
C PRO A 78 4.40 -12.70 -11.45
N ASN A 79 4.47 -11.52 -12.07
CA ASN A 79 3.55 -11.11 -13.14
C ASN A 79 3.90 -11.65 -14.53
N VAL A 80 4.92 -12.51 -14.63
CA VAL A 80 5.44 -13.04 -15.89
C VAL A 80 5.36 -14.56 -15.84
N ASP A 81 5.06 -15.20 -16.97
CA ASP A 81 5.06 -16.66 -17.11
C ASP A 81 6.25 -17.09 -18.00
N PRO A 82 7.21 -17.89 -17.50
CA PRO A 82 7.39 -18.32 -16.11
C PRO A 82 7.87 -17.16 -15.20
N PRO A 83 7.53 -17.20 -13.89
CA PRO A 83 7.89 -16.14 -12.94
C PRO A 83 9.40 -16.03 -12.76
N VAL A 84 9.86 -14.83 -12.45
CA VAL A 84 11.30 -14.53 -12.37
C VAL A 84 11.77 -14.69 -10.93
N CYS A 85 12.66 -15.64 -10.72
CA CYS A 85 13.28 -15.93 -9.43
C CYS A 85 14.77 -15.57 -9.48
N LYS A 86 15.27 -14.99 -8.40
CA LYS A 86 16.67 -14.59 -8.25
C LYS A 86 17.26 -15.18 -6.98
N ILE A 87 18.48 -15.71 -7.09
CA ILE A 87 19.26 -16.17 -5.94
C ILE A 87 19.85 -14.94 -5.25
N LEU A 88 19.46 -14.69 -3.99
CA LEU A 88 19.95 -13.56 -3.20
C LEU A 88 19.70 -13.77 -1.71
N ASP A 89 20.38 -13.00 -0.86
CA ASP A 89 20.10 -12.96 0.58
C ASP A 89 18.80 -12.19 0.85
N TYR A 90 17.75 -12.89 1.25
CA TYR A 90 16.44 -12.29 1.48
C TYR A 90 16.44 -11.31 2.67
N GLY A 91 17.20 -11.60 3.72
CA GLY A 91 17.32 -10.76 4.91
C GLY A 91 17.92 -9.40 4.57
N ARG A 92 19.04 -9.40 3.84
CA ARG A 92 19.70 -8.19 3.36
C ARG A 92 18.82 -7.42 2.37
N PHE A 93 18.17 -8.12 1.45
CA PHE A 93 17.26 -7.50 0.49
C PHE A 93 16.08 -6.80 1.18
N LYS A 94 15.42 -7.46 2.12
CA LYS A 94 14.31 -6.89 2.90
C LYS A 94 14.75 -5.66 3.68
N TYR A 95 15.91 -5.72 4.33
CA TYR A 95 16.48 -4.57 5.05
C TYR A 95 16.74 -3.39 4.11
N GLN A 96 17.39 -3.63 2.96
CA GLN A 96 17.67 -2.58 1.98
C GLN A 96 16.40 -2.00 1.38
N ALA A 97 15.42 -2.83 1.04
CA ALA A 97 14.12 -2.41 0.53
C ALA A 97 13.38 -1.53 1.57
N GLN A 98 13.38 -1.95 2.84
CA GLN A 98 12.77 -1.17 3.92
C GLN A 98 13.51 0.14 4.16
N LYS A 99 14.85 0.13 4.16
CA LYS A 99 15.67 1.33 4.31
C LYS A 99 15.40 2.33 3.18
N LYS A 100 15.41 1.85 1.93
CA LYS A 100 15.09 2.66 0.74
C LYS A 100 13.67 3.22 0.78
N ALA A 101 12.68 2.41 1.17
CA ALA A 101 11.30 2.86 1.33
C ALA A 101 11.17 3.94 2.42
N ASN A 102 11.87 3.78 3.54
CA ASN A 102 11.90 4.77 4.61
C ASN A 102 12.59 6.06 4.19
N GLU A 103 13.72 5.97 3.47
CA GLU A 103 14.39 7.14 2.91
C GLU A 103 13.53 7.86 1.87
N ALA A 104 12.86 7.13 0.99
CA ALA A 104 11.92 7.70 0.01
C ALA A 104 10.75 8.42 0.70
N ARG A 105 10.16 7.80 1.74
CA ARG A 105 9.12 8.42 2.56
C ARG A 105 9.59 9.67 3.27
N LYS A 106 10.82 9.68 3.80
CA LYS A 106 11.41 10.87 4.44
C LYS A 106 11.72 11.98 3.44
N LYS A 107 12.14 11.64 2.22
CA LYS A 107 12.45 12.59 1.14
C LYS A 107 11.21 13.14 0.45
N GLN A 108 10.08 12.43 0.55
CA GLN A 108 8.81 12.91 0.04
C GLN A 108 8.44 14.20 0.80
N LYS A 109 8.47 15.34 0.10
CA LYS A 109 8.05 16.62 0.65
C LYS A 109 6.56 16.52 0.99
N THR A 110 6.24 16.55 2.28
CA THR A 110 4.87 16.75 2.75
C THR A 110 4.50 18.19 2.43
N VAL A 111 3.55 18.38 1.52
CA VAL A 111 2.99 19.71 1.24
C VAL A 111 1.76 19.84 2.12
N ASP A 112 1.85 20.66 3.17
CA ASP A 112 0.70 20.93 4.02
C ASP A 112 -0.17 22.01 3.39
N ILE A 113 -1.48 21.96 3.66
CA ILE A 113 -2.39 23.04 3.32
C ILE A 113 -2.63 23.87 4.58
N LYS A 114 -2.14 25.11 4.61
CA LYS A 114 -2.39 26.09 5.69
C LYS A 114 -3.57 26.97 5.31
N GLU A 115 -4.59 27.02 6.16
CA GLU A 115 -5.75 27.87 5.93
C GLU A 115 -5.57 29.23 6.63
N ILE A 116 -5.87 30.32 5.92
CA ILE A 116 -5.82 31.69 6.45
C ILE A 116 -7.15 32.36 6.21
N LYS A 117 -7.74 32.88 7.28
CA LYS A 117 -9.02 33.59 7.23
C LYS A 117 -8.84 35.09 7.06
N MET A 118 -9.43 35.65 6.02
CA MET A 118 -9.44 37.08 5.72
C MET A 118 -10.85 37.64 5.96
N ARG A 119 -10.94 38.79 6.63
CA ARG A 119 -12.20 39.48 6.89
C ARG A 119 -12.22 40.76 6.04
N PRO A 120 -13.38 41.19 5.50
CA PRO A 120 -13.45 42.41 4.68
C PRO A 120 -13.00 43.69 5.41
N ASN A 121 -13.23 43.78 6.72
CA ASN A 121 -12.84 44.94 7.54
C ASN A 121 -11.50 44.73 8.26
N ILE A 122 -10.53 44.10 7.61
CA ILE A 122 -9.20 43.85 8.18
C ILE A 122 -8.40 45.16 8.29
N ASP A 123 -7.68 45.33 9.41
CA ASP A 123 -6.75 46.43 9.58
C ASP A 123 -5.49 46.24 8.71
N VAL A 124 -4.88 47.34 8.25
CA VAL A 124 -3.68 47.31 7.39
C VAL A 124 -2.54 46.53 8.07
N HIS A 125 -2.37 46.68 9.38
CA HIS A 125 -1.35 45.95 10.12
C HIS A 125 -1.63 44.44 10.16
N ASP A 126 -2.89 44.03 10.35
CA ASP A 126 -3.28 42.61 10.36
C ASP A 126 -3.13 41.96 8.98
N TYR A 127 -3.39 42.72 7.90
CA TYR A 127 -3.12 42.29 6.53
C TYR A 127 -1.64 42.00 6.30
N ASP A 128 -0.75 42.93 6.67
CA ASP A 128 0.69 42.78 6.49
C ASP A 128 1.26 41.59 7.26
N VAL A 129 0.75 41.34 8.48
CA VAL A 129 1.14 40.18 9.29
C VAL A 129 0.73 38.87 8.60
N LYS A 130 -0.50 38.79 8.07
CA LYS A 130 -0.98 37.59 7.35
C LYS A 130 -0.26 37.38 6.03
N MET A 131 0.05 38.45 5.29
CA MET A 131 0.83 38.39 4.05
C MET A 131 2.25 37.84 4.29
N ARG A 132 2.92 38.28 5.37
CA ARG A 132 4.21 37.73 5.78
C ARG A 132 4.12 36.25 6.16
N ALA A 133 3.04 35.83 6.82
CA ALA A 133 2.80 34.43 7.12
C ALA A 133 2.59 33.60 5.85
N MET A 134 1.81 34.10 4.89
CA MET A 134 1.61 33.46 3.57
C MET A 134 2.94 33.26 2.84
N ASN A 135 3.76 34.29 2.76
CA ASN A 135 5.07 34.21 2.10
C ASN A 135 5.98 33.17 2.77
N ARG A 136 6.01 33.12 4.10
CA ARG A 136 6.76 32.06 4.83
C ARG A 136 6.25 30.66 4.51
N PHE A 137 4.93 30.47 4.38
CA PHE A 137 4.37 29.16 4.01
C PHE A 137 4.72 28.78 2.56
N PHE A 138 4.71 29.74 1.62
CA PHE A 138 5.16 29.47 0.25
C PHE A 138 6.65 29.15 0.16
N GLU A 139 7.51 29.85 0.92
CA GLU A 139 8.95 29.55 1.02
C GLU A 139 9.21 28.16 1.61
N ALA A 140 8.38 27.72 2.56
CA ALA A 140 8.41 26.37 3.12
C ALA A 140 7.89 25.28 2.14
N GLY A 141 7.25 25.68 1.04
CA GLY A 141 6.66 24.78 0.04
C GLY A 141 5.25 24.30 0.37
N ASP A 142 4.59 24.92 1.34
CA ASP A 142 3.21 24.65 1.72
C ASP A 142 2.22 25.37 0.79
N LYS A 143 1.01 24.84 0.69
CA LYS A 143 -0.09 25.48 -0.01
C LYS A 143 -0.92 26.31 0.97
N VAL A 144 -1.28 27.52 0.58
CA VAL A 144 -2.18 28.35 1.39
C VAL A 144 -3.57 28.37 0.79
N LYS A 145 -4.59 28.14 1.61
CA LYS A 145 -6.00 28.37 1.27
C LYS A 145 -6.48 29.62 2.00
N VAL A 146 -6.97 30.60 1.26
CA VAL A 146 -7.51 31.83 1.84
C VAL A 146 -9.04 31.75 1.84
N THR A 147 -9.66 32.03 2.99
CA THR A 147 -11.12 31.96 3.20
C THR A 147 -11.66 33.25 3.79
#